data_AF-A0A523FHK0-F1
#
_entry.id   AF-A0A523FHK0-F1
#
_cell.length_a   1.000
_cell.length_b   1.000
_cell.length_c   1.000
_cell.angle_alpha   90.00
_cell.angle_beta   90.00
_cell.angle_gamma   90.00
#
_symmetry.space_group_name_H-M   'P 1'
#
loop_
_entity.id
_entity.type
_entity.pdbx_description
1 polymer ?
#
loop_
_entity_poly.entity_id
_entity_poly.type
_entity_poly.pdbx_seq_one_letter_code
_entity_poly.pdbx_strand_id
1 'polypeptide(L)'
;MNWRLWRYLKRTRRYEPVLPPRNARHRRPGRRAGRQAAGGCMNRPAKLGKEDFIARFGGVFEHSPWIAERAFDQKLPADCDHAAGLHGALCGVFRTASQAERLGVLRAHPDLAGRLALAGRLTGDSTMEQASAGLDCLTGEEFARFQELNEAYRRKFGFPFIMAARGRSKHEILTAFQERVENDTETEFEAACGEVERIALLRLADLVPE
;
A
#
# COMPACT_ATOMS: atom_id res chain seq x y z
N MET A 1 11.92 -10.67 11.88
CA MET A 1 12.32 -9.33 11.40
C MET A 1 13.24 -9.50 10.19
N ASN A 2 12.72 -9.38 8.95
CA ASN A 2 13.44 -9.79 7.74
C ASN A 2 14.23 -8.60 7.13
N TRP A 3 15.53 -8.58 7.39
CA TRP A 3 16.50 -7.56 6.94
C TRP A 3 16.55 -7.36 5.41
N ARG A 4 16.00 -8.29 4.61
CA ARG A 4 16.02 -8.21 3.13
C ARG A 4 15.10 -7.11 2.57
N LEU A 5 14.07 -6.69 3.30
CA LEU A 5 13.20 -5.56 2.89
C LEU A 5 13.90 -4.20 3.00
N TRP A 6 14.83 -4.03 3.95
CA TRP A 6 15.51 -2.76 4.21
C TRP A 6 16.47 -2.32 3.08
N ARG A 7 16.99 -3.27 2.29
CA ARG A 7 17.86 -2.96 1.14
C ARG A 7 17.10 -2.44 -0.08
N TYR A 8 15.78 -2.68 -0.18
CA TYR A 8 15.00 -2.31 -1.36
C TYR A 8 14.65 -0.81 -1.40
N LEU A 9 14.65 -0.12 -0.25
CA LEU A 9 14.27 1.30 -0.13
C LEU A 9 15.42 2.30 -0.36
N LYS A 10 16.66 1.85 -0.56
CA LYS A 10 17.85 2.74 -0.68
C LYS A 10 18.41 2.91 -2.09
N ARG A 11 17.57 3.04 -3.13
CA ARG A 11 18.10 3.33 -4.47
C ARG A 11 17.18 4.11 -5.41
N THR A 12 16.90 5.38 -5.12
CA THR A 12 16.70 6.41 -6.16
C THR A 12 16.96 7.83 -5.63
N ARG A 13 18.09 8.38 -6.10
CA ARG A 13 18.55 9.77 -6.30
C ARG A 13 17.83 10.98 -5.65
N ARG A 14 18.70 11.76 -5.00
CA ARG A 14 18.66 13.21 -4.69
C ARG A 14 17.92 14.05 -5.74
N TYR A 15 17.02 14.90 -5.27
CA TYR A 15 16.50 16.06 -5.98
C TYR A 15 16.82 17.30 -5.14
N GLU A 16 17.70 18.18 -5.62
CA GLU A 16 17.94 19.50 -5.04
C GLU A 16 17.03 20.52 -5.75
N PRO A 17 16.20 21.30 -5.04
CA PRO A 17 15.44 22.37 -5.67
C PRO A 17 16.28 23.65 -5.76
N VAL A 18 16.40 24.17 -6.99
CA VAL A 18 16.96 25.49 -7.28
C VAL A 18 15.97 26.57 -6.83
N LEU A 19 16.39 27.45 -5.92
CA LEU A 19 15.60 28.60 -5.45
C LEU A 19 15.72 29.78 -6.43
N PRO A 20 14.61 30.46 -6.80
CA PRO A 20 14.67 31.73 -7.52
C PRO A 20 14.99 32.92 -6.58
N PRO A 21 15.51 34.04 -7.11
CA PRO A 21 15.98 35.16 -6.28
C PRO A 21 14.84 35.99 -5.69
N ARG A 22 15.06 36.47 -4.46
CA ARG A 22 14.17 37.32 -3.67
C ARG A 22 14.34 38.81 -4.03
N ASN A 23 13.22 39.52 -4.23
CA ASN A 23 13.17 40.98 -4.14
C ASN A 23 12.32 41.46 -2.96
N ALA A 24 12.58 42.70 -2.57
CA ALA A 24 12.58 43.24 -1.21
C ALA A 24 11.24 43.74 -0.64
N ARG A 25 11.13 43.55 0.70
CA ARG A 25 10.62 44.45 1.75
C ARG A 25 9.21 45.06 1.61
N HIS A 26 8.35 44.75 2.58
CA HIS A 26 7.57 45.75 3.37
C HIS A 26 7.19 45.17 4.76
N ARG A 27 7.26 46.01 5.81
CA ARG A 27 7.07 45.66 7.24
C ARG A 27 5.63 46.01 7.71
N ARG A 28 4.96 45.01 8.33
CA ARG A 28 4.14 44.94 9.60
C ARG A 28 3.05 46.02 9.89
N PRO A 29 2.03 45.80 10.78
CA PRO A 29 1.96 44.82 11.90
C PRO A 29 0.60 44.14 12.22
N GLY A 30 0.70 43.00 12.93
CA GLY A 30 -0.10 42.63 14.12
C GLY A 30 -1.58 42.23 13.98
N ARG A 31 -1.89 40.91 14.14
CA ARG A 31 -3.05 40.43 14.90
C ARG A 31 -3.00 38.91 15.18
N ARG A 32 -3.11 38.61 16.48
CA ARG A 32 -3.56 37.38 17.19
C ARG A 32 -3.02 36.02 16.75
N ALA A 33 -2.23 35.45 17.67
CA ALA A 33 -1.96 34.02 17.79
C ALA A 33 -3.28 33.25 18.06
N GLY A 34 -3.50 32.18 17.31
CA GLY A 34 -4.58 31.23 17.53
C GLY A 34 -4.66 30.23 16.38
N ARG A 35 -4.36 28.95 16.68
CA ARG A 35 -4.34 27.76 15.80
C ARG A 35 -3.15 27.59 14.86
N GLN A 36 -2.02 27.16 15.42
CA GLN A 36 -1.06 26.29 14.73
C GLN A 36 -0.71 25.11 15.65
N ALA A 37 -1.60 24.11 15.68
CA ALA A 37 -1.34 22.82 16.34
C ALA A 37 -1.96 21.62 15.60
N ALA A 38 -2.61 21.82 14.44
CA ALA A 38 -3.26 20.74 13.71
C ALA A 38 -2.29 19.96 12.79
N GLY A 39 -1.21 20.59 12.30
CA GLY A 39 -0.28 19.95 11.36
C GLY A 39 0.65 18.91 11.99
N GLY A 40 0.95 19.01 13.29
CA GLY A 40 1.90 18.11 13.96
C GLY A 40 1.32 16.77 14.41
N CYS A 41 0.00 16.70 14.63
CA CYS A 41 -0.68 15.48 15.04
C CYS A 41 -1.04 14.58 13.85
N MET A 42 -1.27 15.15 12.66
CA MET A 42 -1.63 14.38 11.46
C MET A 42 -0.51 13.44 10.98
N ASN A 43 0.74 13.68 11.40
CA ASN A 43 1.89 12.83 11.12
C ASN A 43 2.24 11.88 12.28
N ARG A 44 1.41 11.81 13.32
CA ARG A 44 1.63 10.97 14.51
C ARG A 44 0.44 10.05 14.73
N PRO A 45 0.39 8.91 14.01
CA PRO A 45 -0.68 7.93 14.13
C PRO A 45 -1.12 7.62 15.58
N ALA A 46 -0.17 7.49 16.52
CA ALA A 46 -0.49 7.13 17.91
C ALA A 46 -1.20 8.25 18.71
N LYS A 47 -1.28 9.46 18.15
CA LYS A 47 -1.94 10.62 18.79
C LYS A 47 -3.30 10.97 18.18
N LEU A 48 -3.71 10.29 17.12
CA LEU A 48 -4.99 10.54 16.46
C LEU A 48 -6.15 9.99 17.29
N GLY A 49 -7.32 10.62 17.15
CA GLY A 49 -8.58 10.00 17.56
C GLY A 49 -8.93 8.82 16.65
N LYS A 50 -9.79 7.92 17.13
CA LYS A 50 -10.15 6.68 16.40
C LYS A 50 -10.69 6.97 14.99
N GLU A 51 -11.60 7.93 14.86
CA GLU A 51 -12.21 8.31 13.58
C GLU A 51 -11.15 8.82 12.58
N ASP A 52 -10.29 9.75 13.00
CA ASP A 52 -9.22 10.29 12.17
C ASP A 52 -8.20 9.21 11.77
N PHE A 53 -7.89 8.29 12.69
CA PHE A 53 -6.98 7.18 12.43
C PHE A 53 -7.55 6.24 11.37
N ILE A 54 -8.82 5.82 11.49
CA ILE A 54 -9.45 4.92 10.52
C ILE A 54 -9.63 5.64 9.18
N ALA A 55 -10.03 6.91 9.18
CA ALA A 55 -10.15 7.70 7.95
C ALA A 55 -8.82 7.78 7.18
N ARG A 56 -7.69 7.83 7.89
CA ARG A 56 -6.36 7.91 7.29
C ARG A 56 -5.76 6.55 6.92
N PHE A 57 -5.92 5.53 7.76
CA PHE A 57 -5.21 4.25 7.64
C PHE A 57 -6.11 3.04 7.33
N GLY A 58 -7.43 3.22 7.32
CA GLY A 58 -8.39 2.15 7.02
C GLY A 58 -8.30 1.62 5.58
N GLY A 59 -7.72 2.39 4.66
CA GLY A 59 -7.47 1.97 3.27
C GLY A 59 -6.13 1.26 3.05
N VAL A 60 -5.26 1.16 4.07
CA VAL A 60 -3.92 0.57 3.92
C VAL A 60 -4.00 -0.90 3.48
N PHE A 61 -4.99 -1.63 3.97
CA PHE A 61 -5.37 -2.94 3.45
C PHE A 61 -6.63 -2.78 2.59
N GLU A 62 -6.60 -3.27 1.36
CA GLU A 62 -7.66 -3.03 0.38
C GLU A 62 -9.04 -3.42 0.93
N HIS A 63 -9.97 -2.45 0.92
CA HIS A 63 -11.34 -2.57 1.45
C HIS A 63 -11.45 -3.29 2.82
N SER A 64 -10.44 -3.14 3.69
CA SER A 64 -10.34 -3.88 4.95
C SER A 64 -10.05 -2.96 6.15
N PRO A 65 -10.91 -1.96 6.43
CA PRO A 65 -10.69 -0.97 7.49
C PRO A 65 -10.66 -1.59 8.90
N TRP A 66 -11.26 -2.77 9.07
CA TRP A 66 -11.27 -3.51 10.33
C TRP A 66 -9.86 -3.79 10.88
N ILE A 67 -8.84 -3.87 10.02
CA ILE A 67 -7.44 -4.05 10.44
C ILE A 67 -6.95 -2.82 11.20
N ALA A 68 -7.21 -1.62 10.66
CA ALA A 68 -6.88 -0.36 11.31
C ALA A 68 -7.70 -0.18 12.61
N GLU A 69 -8.99 -0.51 12.58
CA GLU A 69 -9.87 -0.45 13.76
C GLU A 69 -9.32 -1.30 14.92
N ARG A 70 -9.00 -2.58 14.66
CA ARG A 70 -8.48 -3.49 15.68
C ARG A 70 -7.08 -3.09 16.16
N ALA A 71 -6.22 -2.62 15.27
CA ALA A 71 -4.90 -2.13 15.65
C ALA A 71 -4.99 -0.92 16.59
N PHE A 72 -5.91 0.01 16.30
CA PHE A 72 -6.16 1.15 17.18
C PHE A 72 -6.65 0.71 18.57
N ASP A 73 -7.59 -0.24 18.61
CA ASP A 73 -8.17 -0.75 19.85
C ASP A 73 -7.15 -1.49 20.75
N GLN A 74 -6.04 -1.99 20.17
CA GLN A 74 -4.92 -2.58 20.91
C GLN A 74 -4.01 -1.54 21.60
N LYS A 75 -4.30 -0.24 21.45
CA LYS A 75 -3.51 0.91 21.92
C LYS A 75 -2.12 0.94 21.26
N LEU A 76 -2.01 1.77 20.23
CA LEU A 76 -0.77 1.94 19.47
C LEU A 76 0.34 2.56 20.33
N PRO A 77 1.52 1.93 20.44
CA PRO A 77 2.68 2.54 21.08
C PRO A 77 3.23 3.71 20.26
N ALA A 78 4.10 4.52 20.87
CA ALA A 78 4.68 5.69 20.22
C ALA A 78 5.58 5.35 19.02
N ASP A 79 6.08 4.12 18.92
CA ASP A 79 6.84 3.64 17.76
C ASP A 79 5.98 3.54 16.48
N CYS A 80 4.65 3.50 16.63
CA CYS A 80 3.70 3.55 15.53
C CYS A 80 3.54 4.95 14.94
N ASP A 81 4.27 5.96 15.43
CA ASP A 81 4.30 7.28 14.78
C ASP A 81 5.08 7.27 13.45
N HIS A 82 5.74 6.16 13.08
CA HIS A 82 6.45 5.98 11.81
C HIS A 82 5.90 4.79 11.02
N ALA A 83 6.06 4.80 9.69
CA ALA A 83 5.53 3.78 8.78
C ALA A 83 5.90 2.34 9.19
N ALA A 84 7.14 2.10 9.64
CA ALA A 84 7.59 0.77 10.04
C ALA A 84 6.93 0.24 11.32
N GLY A 85 6.72 1.10 12.32
CA GLY A 85 6.05 0.71 13.56
C GLY A 85 4.57 0.45 13.33
N LEU A 86 3.91 1.35 12.60
CA LEU A 86 2.50 1.19 12.24
C LEU A 86 2.28 -0.06 11.37
N HIS A 87 3.17 -0.32 10.42
CA HIS A 87 3.16 -1.55 9.61
C HIS A 87 3.20 -2.81 10.48
N GLY A 88 4.07 -2.83 11.49
CA GLY A 88 4.17 -3.93 12.45
C GLY A 88 2.85 -4.16 13.19
N ALA A 89 2.21 -3.09 13.67
CA ALA A 89 0.92 -3.17 14.37
C ALA A 89 -0.21 -3.71 13.46
N LEU A 90 -0.35 -3.16 12.25
CA LEU A 90 -1.38 -3.61 11.30
C LEU A 90 -1.15 -5.06 10.84
N CYS A 91 0.10 -5.44 10.55
CA CYS A 91 0.42 -6.81 10.16
C CYS A 91 0.23 -7.80 11.31
N GLY A 92 0.45 -7.38 12.56
CA GLY A 92 0.14 -8.18 13.74
C GLY A 92 -1.34 -8.57 13.79
N VAL A 93 -2.24 -7.61 13.54
CA VAL A 93 -3.68 -7.86 13.43
C VAL A 93 -4.00 -8.78 12.25
N PHE A 94 -3.43 -8.54 11.08
CA PHE A 94 -3.68 -9.35 9.88
C PHE A 94 -3.25 -10.81 10.06
N ARG A 95 -2.07 -11.07 10.63
CA ARG A 95 -1.53 -12.43 10.83
C ARG A 95 -2.28 -13.22 11.90
N THR A 96 -2.84 -12.54 12.90
CA THR A 96 -3.59 -13.18 14.00
C THR A 96 -5.09 -13.31 13.71
N ALA A 97 -5.57 -12.72 12.61
CA ALA A 97 -6.93 -12.90 12.15
C ALA A 97 -7.19 -14.33 11.68
N SER A 98 -8.47 -14.71 11.66
CA SER A 98 -8.88 -16.02 11.17
C SER A 98 -8.52 -16.18 9.69
N GLN A 99 -8.37 -17.43 9.24
CA GLN A 99 -8.10 -17.73 7.83
C GLN A 99 -9.18 -17.13 6.90
N ALA A 100 -10.44 -17.13 7.33
CA ALA A 100 -11.55 -16.55 6.58
C ALA A 100 -11.43 -15.03 6.42
N GLU A 101 -11.01 -14.31 7.47
CA GLU A 101 -10.77 -12.87 7.40
C GLU A 101 -9.56 -12.55 6.51
N ARG A 102 -8.46 -13.30 6.66
CA ARG A 102 -7.28 -13.16 5.78
C ARG A 102 -7.66 -13.39 4.32
N LEU A 103 -8.43 -14.44 4.02
CA LEU A 103 -8.95 -14.70 2.68
C LEU A 103 -9.88 -13.58 2.18
N GLY A 104 -10.69 -12.99 3.06
CA GLY A 104 -11.52 -11.83 2.75
C GLY A 104 -10.68 -10.64 2.26
N VAL A 105 -9.55 -10.36 2.91
CA VAL A 105 -8.59 -9.34 2.49
C VAL A 105 -8.00 -9.67 1.12
N LEU A 106 -7.59 -10.92 0.87
CA LEU A 106 -7.06 -11.31 -0.44
C LEU A 106 -8.11 -11.10 -1.55
N ARG A 107 -9.36 -11.49 -1.32
CA ARG A 107 -10.46 -11.33 -2.28
C ARG A 107 -10.88 -9.89 -2.53
N ALA A 108 -10.60 -8.99 -1.60
CA ALA A 108 -10.86 -7.57 -1.75
C ALA A 108 -9.92 -6.88 -2.73
N HIS A 109 -8.76 -7.48 -3.06
CA HIS A 109 -7.81 -6.89 -4.00
C HIS A 109 -8.35 -6.93 -5.43
N PRO A 110 -8.18 -5.85 -6.22
CA PRO A 110 -8.49 -5.88 -7.64
C PRO A 110 -7.45 -6.71 -8.40
N ASP A 111 -7.82 -7.25 -9.56
CA ASP A 111 -6.86 -7.90 -10.45
C ASP A 111 -5.80 -6.90 -10.95
N LEU A 112 -4.56 -7.37 -11.04
CA LEU A 112 -3.53 -6.73 -11.85
C LEU A 112 -3.93 -6.76 -13.32
N ALA A 113 -3.85 -5.59 -13.97
CA ALA A 113 -4.27 -5.40 -15.35
C ALA A 113 -5.71 -5.90 -15.62
N GLY A 114 -6.59 -5.81 -14.62
CA GLY A 114 -7.98 -6.26 -14.75
C GLY A 114 -8.88 -5.27 -15.47
N ARG A 115 -10.12 -5.67 -15.73
CA ARG A 115 -11.14 -4.80 -16.36
C ARG A 115 -11.45 -3.53 -15.56
N LEU A 116 -11.23 -3.54 -14.23
CA LEU A 116 -11.36 -2.34 -13.40
C LEU A 116 -10.27 -1.31 -13.69
N ALA A 117 -9.05 -1.76 -14.01
CA ALA A 117 -7.95 -0.89 -14.43
C ALA A 117 -8.31 -0.20 -15.76
N LEU A 118 -8.78 -0.97 -16.74
CA LEU A 118 -9.25 -0.43 -18.03
C LEU A 118 -10.41 0.55 -17.89
N ALA A 119 -11.32 0.28 -16.96
CA ALA A 119 -12.48 1.14 -16.72
C ALA A 119 -12.16 2.38 -15.85
N GLY A 120 -10.93 2.53 -15.37
CA GLY A 120 -10.55 3.62 -14.45
C GLY A 120 -11.29 3.56 -13.11
N ARG A 121 -11.65 2.36 -12.64
CA ARG A 121 -12.47 2.13 -11.43
C ARG A 121 -11.68 1.56 -10.25
N LEU A 122 -10.35 1.56 -10.33
CA LEU A 122 -9.48 1.18 -9.22
C LEU A 122 -9.49 2.25 -8.12
N THR A 123 -9.15 1.84 -6.89
CA THR A 123 -8.81 2.80 -5.83
C THR A 123 -7.59 3.65 -6.25
N GLY A 124 -7.41 4.82 -5.63
CA GLY A 124 -6.27 5.70 -5.91
C GLY A 124 -4.93 4.99 -5.75
N ASP A 125 -4.78 4.25 -4.63
CA ASP A 125 -3.58 3.46 -4.33
C ASP A 125 -3.34 2.36 -5.38
N SER A 126 -4.37 1.57 -5.70
CA SER A 126 -4.27 0.52 -6.73
C SER A 126 -3.91 1.08 -8.11
N THR A 127 -4.42 2.26 -8.46
CA THR A 127 -4.09 2.94 -9.72
C THR A 127 -2.62 3.32 -9.77
N MET A 128 -2.10 3.95 -8.71
CA MET A 128 -0.70 4.35 -8.61
C MET A 128 0.25 3.15 -8.63
N GLU A 129 -0.11 2.09 -7.91
CA GLU A 129 0.66 0.84 -7.85
C GLU A 129 0.80 0.20 -9.24
N GLN A 130 -0.31 0.03 -9.97
CA GLN A 130 -0.29 -0.59 -11.30
C GLN A 130 0.38 0.28 -12.37
N ALA A 131 0.15 1.59 -12.36
CA ALA A 131 0.81 2.53 -13.29
C ALA A 131 2.34 2.53 -13.10
N SER A 132 2.83 2.40 -11.86
CA SER A 132 4.27 2.35 -11.59
C SER A 132 5.00 1.14 -12.20
N ALA A 133 4.25 0.08 -12.56
CA ALA A 133 4.75 -1.11 -13.25
C ALA A 133 4.49 -1.10 -14.77
N GLY A 134 3.89 -0.04 -15.29
CA GLY A 134 3.52 0.09 -16.71
C GLY A 134 2.35 -0.81 -17.13
N LEU A 135 1.50 -1.22 -16.20
CA LEU A 135 0.32 -2.06 -16.49
C LEU A 135 -0.85 -1.27 -17.11
N ASP A 136 -0.75 0.06 -17.12
CA ASP A 136 -1.65 0.99 -17.83
C ASP A 136 -1.35 1.08 -19.33
N CYS A 137 -0.19 0.57 -19.78
CA CYS A 137 0.30 0.64 -21.14
C CYS A 137 0.55 -0.74 -21.78
N LEU A 138 -0.28 -1.75 -21.45
CA LEU A 138 -0.15 -3.09 -22.02
C LEU A 138 -0.60 -3.14 -23.49
N THR A 139 0.08 -3.94 -24.30
CA THR A 139 -0.44 -4.30 -25.64
C THR A 139 -1.66 -5.21 -25.51
N GLY A 140 -2.44 -5.36 -26.59
CA GLY A 140 -3.59 -6.27 -26.59
C GLY A 140 -3.22 -7.72 -26.28
N GLU A 141 -2.06 -8.18 -26.75
CA GLU A 141 -1.54 -9.53 -26.47
C GLU A 141 -1.11 -9.68 -25.01
N GLU A 142 -0.41 -8.69 -24.46
CA GLU A 142 -0.01 -8.69 -23.05
C GLU A 142 -1.24 -8.70 -22.14
N PHE A 143 -2.23 -7.86 -22.44
CA PHE A 143 -3.48 -7.81 -21.70
C PHE A 143 -4.24 -9.15 -21.75
N ALA A 144 -4.36 -9.77 -22.93
CA ALA A 144 -4.97 -11.09 -23.07
C ALA A 144 -4.24 -12.14 -22.21
N ARG A 145 -2.91 -12.10 -22.18
CA ARG A 145 -2.10 -13.00 -21.35
C ARG A 145 -2.34 -12.81 -19.85
N PHE A 146 -2.43 -11.56 -19.38
CA PHE A 146 -2.80 -11.27 -18.00
C PHE A 146 -4.19 -11.78 -17.66
N GLN A 147 -5.16 -11.65 -18.56
CA GLN A 147 -6.52 -12.13 -18.36
C GLN A 147 -6.58 -13.67 -18.24
N GLU A 148 -5.90 -14.40 -19.11
CA GLU A 148 -5.80 -15.86 -19.03
C GLU A 148 -5.20 -16.32 -17.68
N LEU A 149 -4.12 -15.68 -17.25
CA LEU A 149 -3.45 -15.99 -15.99
C LEU A 149 -4.34 -15.65 -14.78
N ASN A 150 -5.02 -14.49 -14.79
CA ASN A 150 -5.99 -14.11 -13.75
C ASN A 150 -7.11 -15.15 -13.63
N GLU A 151 -7.66 -15.62 -14.76
CA GLU A 151 -8.70 -16.65 -14.76
C GLU A 151 -8.21 -17.99 -14.23
N ALA A 152 -7.04 -18.45 -14.68
CA ALA A 152 -6.43 -19.70 -14.21
C ALA A 152 -6.14 -19.66 -12.71
N TYR A 153 -5.56 -18.56 -12.24
CA TYR A 153 -5.19 -18.37 -10.85
C TYR A 153 -6.40 -18.30 -9.94
N ARG A 154 -7.41 -17.50 -10.29
CA ARG A 154 -8.67 -17.44 -9.52
C ARG A 154 -9.39 -18.78 -9.47
N ARG A 155 -9.39 -19.54 -10.56
CA ARG A 155 -9.99 -20.88 -10.60
C ARG A 155 -9.28 -21.85 -9.65
N LYS A 156 -7.95 -21.75 -9.53
CA LYS A 156 -7.15 -22.62 -8.67
C LYS A 156 -7.23 -22.23 -7.19
N PHE A 157 -7.06 -20.94 -6.88
CA PHE A 157 -6.88 -20.49 -5.48
C PHE A 157 -8.10 -19.79 -4.88
N GLY A 158 -9.05 -19.34 -5.70
CA GLY A 158 -10.27 -18.68 -5.21
C GLY A 158 -10.08 -17.24 -4.71
N PHE A 159 -8.94 -16.61 -5.04
CA PHE A 159 -8.64 -15.19 -4.84
C PHE A 159 -7.76 -14.65 -5.99
N PRO A 160 -7.68 -13.31 -6.18
CA PRO A 160 -6.87 -12.67 -7.21
C PRO A 160 -5.36 -12.88 -7.03
N PHE A 161 -4.59 -12.78 -8.11
CA PHE A 161 -3.14 -12.72 -8.00
C PHE A 161 -2.71 -11.37 -7.40
N ILE A 162 -1.96 -11.42 -6.31
CA ILE A 162 -1.52 -10.24 -5.57
C ILE A 162 0.00 -10.17 -5.57
N MET A 163 0.52 -9.02 -5.98
CA MET A 163 1.94 -8.71 -5.96
C MET A 163 2.16 -7.20 -5.81
N ALA A 164 3.13 -6.81 -4.98
CA ALA A 164 3.57 -5.43 -4.88
C ALA A 164 4.23 -4.99 -6.20
N ALA A 165 3.46 -4.25 -7.01
CA ALA A 165 3.88 -3.84 -8.36
C ALA A 165 4.95 -2.73 -8.36
N ARG A 166 5.01 -1.89 -7.32
CA ARG A 166 5.95 -0.76 -7.25
C ARG A 166 7.41 -1.23 -7.35
N GLY A 167 8.12 -0.70 -8.33
CA GLY A 167 9.53 -1.03 -8.59
C GLY A 167 9.73 -2.35 -9.34
N ARG A 168 8.66 -2.96 -9.84
CA ARG A 168 8.70 -4.15 -10.70
C ARG A 168 8.37 -3.77 -12.14
N SER A 169 9.00 -4.46 -13.07
CA SER A 169 8.63 -4.42 -14.48
C SER A 169 7.47 -5.38 -14.77
N LYS A 170 6.72 -5.11 -15.84
CA LYS A 170 5.70 -6.03 -16.37
C LYS A 170 6.22 -7.45 -16.60
N HIS A 171 7.48 -7.59 -17.03
CA HIS A 171 8.11 -8.89 -17.26
C HIS A 171 8.33 -9.64 -15.94
N GLU A 172 8.84 -8.98 -14.90
CA GLU A 172 8.98 -9.60 -13.57
C GLU A 172 7.63 -10.03 -12.99
N ILE A 173 6.58 -9.23 -13.20
CA ILE A 173 5.22 -9.58 -12.76
C ILE A 173 4.73 -10.81 -13.50
N LEU A 174 4.86 -10.85 -14.83
CA LEU A 174 4.44 -12.00 -15.65
C LEU A 174 5.19 -13.28 -15.26
N THR A 175 6.50 -13.21 -15.06
CA THR A 175 7.30 -14.36 -14.61
C THR A 175 6.84 -14.84 -13.24
N ALA A 176 6.68 -13.93 -12.27
CA ALA A 176 6.18 -14.30 -10.94
C ALA A 176 4.78 -14.91 -11.00
N PHE A 177 3.92 -14.44 -11.90
CA PHE A 177 2.58 -14.97 -12.11
C PHE A 177 2.62 -16.41 -12.63
N GLN A 178 3.48 -16.67 -13.64
CA GLN A 178 3.66 -18.00 -14.22
C GLN A 178 4.29 -19.00 -13.25
N GLU A 179 5.19 -18.55 -12.38
CA GLU A 179 5.78 -19.41 -11.34
C GLU A 179 4.74 -19.72 -10.24
N ARG A 180 4.04 -18.70 -9.76
CA ARG A 180 3.12 -18.83 -8.62
C ARG A 180 1.81 -19.54 -8.95
N VAL A 181 1.38 -19.55 -10.21
CA VAL A 181 0.21 -20.34 -10.59
C VAL A 181 0.45 -21.84 -10.42
N GLU A 182 1.70 -22.29 -10.39
CA GLU A 182 2.07 -23.70 -10.18
C GLU A 182 2.12 -24.11 -8.70
N ASN A 183 2.16 -23.15 -7.77
CA ASN A 183 2.18 -23.42 -6.33
C ASN A 183 0.99 -24.28 -5.85
N ASP A 184 1.17 -24.99 -4.73
CA ASP A 184 0.06 -25.52 -3.97
C ASP A 184 -0.71 -24.38 -3.25
N THR A 185 -1.93 -24.67 -2.80
CA THR A 185 -2.82 -23.65 -2.24
C THR A 185 -2.31 -23.05 -0.93
N GLU A 186 -1.65 -23.83 -0.08
CA GLU A 186 -1.16 -23.34 1.21
C GLU A 186 0.05 -22.41 1.01
N THR A 187 1.01 -22.85 0.18
CA THR A 187 2.17 -22.04 -0.20
C THR A 187 1.72 -20.72 -0.83
N GLU A 188 0.75 -20.76 -1.75
CA GLU A 188 0.31 -19.55 -2.44
C GLU A 188 -0.50 -18.61 -1.54
N PHE A 189 -1.28 -19.14 -0.61
CA PHE A 189 -1.99 -18.32 0.36
C PHE A 189 -1.03 -17.51 1.23
N GLU A 190 0.04 -18.14 1.72
CA GLU A 190 1.07 -17.44 2.51
C GLU A 190 1.88 -16.47 1.65
N ALA A 191 2.19 -16.82 0.39
CA ALA A 191 2.84 -15.91 -0.55
C ALA A 191 1.99 -14.65 -0.82
N ALA A 192 0.69 -14.81 -1.08
CA ALA A 192 -0.24 -13.71 -1.30
C ALA A 192 -0.38 -12.82 -0.05
N CYS A 193 -0.45 -13.42 1.15
CA CYS A 193 -0.44 -12.67 2.40
C CYS A 193 0.83 -11.84 2.57
N GLY A 194 2.00 -12.39 2.25
CA GLY A 194 3.27 -11.67 2.28
C GLY A 194 3.31 -10.47 1.32
N GLU A 195 2.71 -10.60 0.13
CA GLU A 195 2.59 -9.50 -0.82
C GLU A 195 1.61 -8.41 -0.34
N VAL A 196 0.49 -8.78 0.28
CA VAL A 196 -0.43 -7.81 0.93
C VAL A 196 0.30 -6.99 2.00
N GLU A 197 1.09 -7.64 2.86
CA GLU A 197 1.87 -6.93 3.86
C GLU A 197 2.91 -6.00 3.23
N ARG A 198 3.50 -6.39 2.10
CA ARG A 198 4.45 -5.54 1.36
C ARG A 198 3.77 -4.32 0.75
N ILE A 199 2.58 -4.50 0.15
CA ILE A 199 1.75 -3.40 -0.36
C ILE A 199 1.40 -2.43 0.77
N ALA A 200 0.95 -2.95 1.92
CA ALA A 200 0.63 -2.14 3.09
C ALA A 200 1.81 -1.26 3.54
N LEU A 201 3.04 -1.79 3.55
CA LEU A 201 4.23 -1.00 3.89
C LEU A 201 4.47 0.15 2.91
N LEU A 202 4.30 -0.12 1.60
CA LEU A 202 4.49 0.89 0.56
C LEU A 202 3.46 2.01 0.67
N ARG A 203 2.19 1.67 0.93
CA ARG A 203 1.13 2.67 1.17
C ARG A 203 1.42 3.50 2.43
N LEU A 204 1.85 2.85 3.51
CA LEU A 204 2.22 3.55 4.74
C LEU A 204 3.39 4.51 4.57
N ALA A 205 4.38 4.16 3.75
CA ALA A 205 5.51 5.03 3.45
C ALA A 205 5.09 6.32 2.72
N ASP A 206 3.98 6.30 1.97
CA ASP A 206 3.42 7.50 1.33
C ASP A 206 2.57 8.33 2.31
N LEU A 207 1.99 7.68 3.34
CA LEU A 207 1.09 8.32 4.31
C LEU A 207 1.81 8.87 5.55
N VAL A 208 2.95 8.28 5.93
CA VAL A 208 3.71 8.65 7.13
C VAL A 208 5.16 8.91 6.72
N PRO A 209 5.61 10.18 6.65
CA PRO A 209 7.01 10.49 6.41
C PRO A 209 7.91 9.94 7.53
N GLU A 210 9.17 9.62 7.21
CA GLU A 210 10.16 9.12 8.18
C GLU A 210 10.36 10.04 9.39
#